data_AF-A0A2N3AWJ7-F1
#
_entry.id   AF-A0A2N3AWJ7-F1
#
_cell.length_a   1.000
_cell.length_b   1.000
_cell.length_c   1.000
_cell.angle_alpha   90.00
_cell.angle_beta   90.00
_cell.angle_gamma   90.00
#
_symmetry.space_group_name_H-M   'P 1'
#
loop_
_entity.id
_entity.type
_entity.pdbx_description
1 polymer ?
#
loop_
_entity_poly.entity_id
_entity_poly.type
_entity_poly.pdbx_seq_one_letter_code
_entity_poly.pdbx_strand_id
1 'polypeptide(L)'
;MESSFVLVGMFASLMVLMLSGAGLAFVLGAIAFLATATLWGPSALIVTVLNTFETMTSESLMAIPLYVLMAAILQKSQIIDDLYVAMEKWFGGVSGGLAIGTVVICTIMAAMTGVVGAAVAAMGILALPSMLSRGYHPP
;
A
#
# COMPACT_ATOMS: atom_id res chain seq x y z
N MET A 1 -9.50 12.11 32.42
CA MET A 1 -8.78 10.88 32.03
C MET A 1 -7.44 11.33 31.49
N GLU A 2 -6.32 10.78 31.95
CA GLU A 2 -5.02 11.06 31.33
C GLU A 2 -5.10 10.73 29.84
N SER A 3 -4.63 11.65 28.99
CA SER A 3 -4.67 11.51 27.53
C SER A 3 -4.03 10.20 27.04
N SER A 4 -3.08 9.66 27.81
CA SER A 4 -2.45 8.35 27.57
C SER A 4 -3.43 7.17 27.62
N PHE A 5 -4.43 7.18 28.51
CA PHE A 5 -5.39 6.09 28.64
C PHE A 5 -6.35 6.02 27.44
N VAL A 6 -6.75 7.18 26.93
CA VAL A 6 -7.58 7.29 25.72
C VAL A 6 -6.82 6.76 24.50
N LEU A 7 -5.56 7.17 24.33
CA LEU A 7 -4.68 6.70 23.25
C LEU A 7 -4.51 5.18 23.27
N VAL A 8 -4.24 4.62 24.44
CA VAL A 8 -4.10 3.16 24.60
C VAL A 8 -5.42 2.45 24.30
N GLY A 9 -6.57 2.99 24.74
CA GLY A 9 -7.89 2.43 24.42
C GLY A 9 -8.22 2.45 22.93
N MET A 10 -7.94 3.55 22.24
CA MET A 10 -8.14 3.66 20.79
C MET A 10 -7.20 2.73 20.01
N PHE A 11 -5.94 2.63 20.42
CA PHE A 11 -4.97 1.74 19.76
C PHE A 11 -5.28 0.25 20.01
N ALA A 12 -5.64 -0.12 21.24
CA ALA A 12 -6.02 -1.49 21.57
C ALA A 12 -7.29 -1.92 20.84
N SER A 13 -8.30 -1.04 20.76
CA SER A 13 -9.52 -1.34 20.00
C SER A 13 -9.24 -1.49 18.51
N LEU A 14 -8.34 -0.70 17.93
CA LEU A 14 -7.87 -0.87 16.55
C LEU A 14 -7.24 -2.24 16.32
N MET A 15 -6.32 -2.66 17.18
CA MET A 15 -5.68 -3.98 17.10
C MET A 15 -6.71 -5.11 17.16
N VAL A 16 -7.65 -5.05 18.10
CA VAL A 16 -8.69 -6.09 18.26
C VAL A 16 -9.65 -6.11 17.06
N LEU A 17 -10.08 -4.96 16.57
CA LEU A 17 -10.99 -4.88 15.42
C LEU A 17 -10.31 -5.28 14.11
N MET A 18 -9.03 -5.01 13.92
CA MET A 18 -8.29 -5.51 12.75
C MET A 18 -8.18 -7.03 12.73
N LEU A 19 -8.08 -7.68 13.89
CA LEU A 19 -8.08 -9.15 13.98
C LEU A 19 -9.41 -9.78 13.54
N SER A 20 -10.51 -9.01 13.52
CA SER A 20 -11.81 -9.50 13.01
C SER A 20 -11.82 -9.71 11.49
N GLY A 21 -10.80 -9.24 10.77
CA GLY A 21 -10.72 -9.32 9.30
C GLY A 21 -11.61 -8.30 8.58
N ALA A 22 -12.28 -7.40 9.31
CA ALA A 22 -13.01 -6.29 8.71
C ALA A 22 -12.05 -5.34 7.98
N GLY A 23 -12.51 -4.77 6.86
CA GLY A 23 -11.70 -3.83 6.07
C GLY A 23 -11.23 -2.63 6.90
N LEU A 24 -9.97 -2.23 6.73
CA LEU A 24 -9.30 -1.14 7.46
C LEU A 24 -10.15 0.15 7.56
N ALA A 25 -10.82 0.54 6.47
CA ALA A 25 -11.66 1.72 6.42
C ALA A 25 -12.85 1.65 7.40
N PHE A 26 -13.50 0.48 7.51
CA PHE A 26 -14.62 0.28 8.43
C PHE A 26 -14.16 0.23 9.87
N VAL A 27 -13.02 -0.41 10.15
CA VAL A 27 -12.43 -0.46 11.49
C VAL A 27 -12.08 0.93 11.99
N LEU A 28 -11.35 1.71 11.19
CA LEU A 28 -10.96 3.08 11.52
C LEU A 28 -12.17 4.01 11.67
N GLY A 29 -13.15 3.89 10.76
CA GLY A 29 -14.39 4.64 10.83
C GLY A 29 -15.20 4.33 12.09
N ALA A 30 -15.39 3.04 12.41
CA ALA A 30 -16.12 2.63 13.61
C ALA A 30 -15.45 3.14 14.89
N ILE A 31 -14.12 3.05 14.98
CA ILE A 31 -13.37 3.56 16.13
C ILE A 31 -13.47 5.07 16.23
N ALA A 32 -13.36 5.81 15.11
CA ALA A 32 -13.53 7.25 15.09
C ALA A 32 -14.92 7.65 15.58
N PHE A 33 -15.98 7.03 15.07
CA PHE A 33 -17.35 7.31 15.50
C PHE A 33 -17.61 6.94 16.97
N LEU A 34 -17.17 5.76 17.41
CA LEU A 34 -17.34 5.29 18.79
C LEU A 34 -16.53 6.12 19.79
N ALA A 35 -15.28 6.47 19.46
CA ALA A 35 -14.43 7.30 20.31
C ALA A 35 -15.01 8.72 20.43
N THR A 36 -15.44 9.34 19.33
CA THR A 36 -16.03 10.68 19.39
C THR A 36 -17.34 10.69 20.20
N ALA A 37 -18.21 9.69 19.99
CA ALA A 37 -19.46 9.57 20.72
C ALA A 37 -19.27 9.37 22.23
N THR A 38 -18.26 8.59 22.63
CA THR A 38 -18.02 8.25 24.05
C THR A 38 -17.22 9.30 24.81
N LEU A 39 -16.32 10.04 24.15
CA LEU A 39 -15.49 11.06 24.80
C LEU A 39 -16.10 12.47 24.76
N TRP A 40 -16.66 12.88 23.63
CA TRP A 40 -17.16 14.25 23.41
C TRP A 40 -18.68 14.34 23.26
N GLY A 41 -19.38 13.20 23.25
CA GLY A 41 -20.84 13.11 23.20
C GLY A 41 -21.45 13.19 21.79
N PRO A 42 -22.78 13.00 21.65
CA PRO A 42 -23.46 12.90 20.36
C PRO A 42 -23.39 14.18 19.51
N SER A 43 -23.21 15.34 20.13
CA SER A 43 -23.08 16.63 19.43
C SER A 43 -21.77 16.76 18.67
N ALA A 44 -20.71 16.04 19.08
CA ALA A 44 -19.40 16.09 18.43
C ALA A 44 -19.31 15.22 17.17
N LEU A 45 -20.30 14.35 16.92
CA LEU A 45 -20.36 13.54 15.69
C LEU A 45 -20.35 14.40 14.42
N ILE A 46 -20.96 15.59 14.48
CA ILE A 46 -20.97 16.53 13.34
C ILE A 46 -19.54 16.89 12.90
N VAL A 47 -18.61 17.02 13.85
CA VAL A 47 -17.21 17.36 13.57
C VAL A 47 -16.50 16.19 12.87
N THR A 48 -16.75 14.95 13.31
CA THR A 48 -16.22 13.76 12.65
C THR A 48 -16.73 13.63 11.22
N VAL A 49 -18.01 13.94 10.98
CA VAL A 49 -18.59 13.93 9.63
C VAL A 49 -17.95 15.01 8.76
N LEU A 50 -17.83 16.25 9.25
CA LEU A 50 -17.21 17.35 8.51
C LEU A 50 -15.75 17.05 8.13
N ASN A 51 -14.95 16.55 9.07
CA ASN A 51 -13.57 16.14 8.81
C ASN A 51 -13.47 15.01 7.77
N THR A 52 -14.44 14.09 7.76
CA THR A 52 -14.51 13.02 6.76
C THR A 52 -14.75 13.60 5.37
N PHE A 53 -15.68 14.55 5.24
CA PHE A 53 -15.93 15.23 3.96
C PHE A 53 -14.72 16.04 3.48
N GLU A 54 -14.05 16.77 4.38
CA GLU A 54 -12.82 17.51 4.03
C GLU A 54 -11.72 16.56 3.53
N THR A 55 -11.55 15.41 4.19
CA THR A 55 -10.57 14.39 3.79
C THR A 55 -10.92 13.79 2.43
N MET A 56 -12.22 13.55 2.16
CA MET A 56 -12.70 13.06 0.85
C MET A 56 -12.40 14.02 -0.29
N THR A 57 -12.40 15.32 -0.03
CA THR A 57 -12.07 16.37 -1.02
C THR A 57 -10.58 16.70 -1.11
N SER A 58 -9.72 15.98 -0.38
CA SER A 58 -8.29 16.26 -0.40
C SER A 58 -7.62 15.91 -1.74
N GLU A 59 -6.67 16.75 -2.15
CA GLU A 59 -5.81 16.52 -3.33
C GLU A 59 -5.08 15.16 -3.27
N SER A 60 -4.77 14.70 -2.05
CA SER A 60 -4.14 13.39 -1.83
C SER A 60 -5.01 12.22 -2.28
N LEU A 61 -6.33 12.28 -2.05
CA LEU A 61 -7.24 11.24 -2.51
C LEU A 61 -7.42 11.27 -4.03
N MET A 62 -7.35 12.45 -4.64
CA MET A 62 -7.37 12.60 -6.11
C MET A 62 -6.12 11.99 -6.77
N ALA A 63 -4.98 12.02 -6.09
CA ALA A 63 -3.75 11.41 -6.59
C ALA A 63 -3.83 9.88 -6.65
N ILE A 64 -4.60 9.21 -5.77
CA ILE A 64 -4.66 7.75 -5.69
C ILE A 64 -5.13 7.11 -7.03
N PRO A 65 -6.27 7.51 -7.64
CA PRO A 65 -6.68 7.01 -8.95
C PRO A 65 -5.65 7.28 -10.05
N LEU A 66 -4.99 8.44 -10.02
CA LEU A 66 -3.97 8.80 -11.01
C LEU A 66 -2.73 7.91 -10.89
N TYR A 67 -2.30 7.58 -9.66
CA TYR A 67 -1.23 6.61 -9.42
C TYR A 67 -1.60 5.21 -9.90
N VAL A 68 -2.84 4.77 -9.65
CA VAL A 68 -3.35 3.47 -10.14
C VAL A 68 -3.40 3.44 -11.67
N LEU A 69 -3.84 4.52 -12.31
CA LEU A 69 -3.84 4.66 -13.77
C LEU A 69 -2.43 4.57 -14.34
N MET A 70 -1.48 5.31 -13.74
CA MET A 70 -0.07 5.27 -14.14
C MET A 70 0.50 3.85 -14.00
N ALA A 71 0.23 3.18 -12.88
CA ALA A 71 0.66 1.80 -12.64
C ALA A 71 0.08 0.82 -13.69
N ALA A 72 -1.19 1.00 -14.07
CA ALA A 72 -1.83 0.18 -15.09
C ALA A 72 -1.23 0.41 -16.48
N ILE A 73 -0.94 1.66 -16.84
CA ILE A 73 -0.27 2.02 -18.10
C ILE A 73 1.12 1.39 -18.15
N LEU A 74 1.92 1.53 -17.08
CA LEU A 74 3.25 0.94 -16.97
C LEU A 74 3.25 -0.58 -17.13
N GLN A 75 2.31 -1.26 -16.46
CA GLN A 75 2.14 -2.71 -16.59
C GLN A 75 1.75 -3.16 -18.00
N LYS A 76 0.99 -2.34 -18.75
CA LYS A 76 0.57 -2.65 -20.14
C LYS A 76 1.62 -2.28 -21.20
N SER A 77 2.52 -1.34 -20.90
CA SER A 77 3.42 -0.72 -21.88
C SER A 77 4.67 -1.53 -22.24
N GLN A 78 4.83 -2.76 -21.75
CA GLN A 78 6.06 -3.59 -21.86
C GLN A 78 7.36 -2.93 -21.36
N ILE A 79 7.30 -1.72 -20.79
CA ILE A 79 8.45 -1.02 -20.18
C ILE A 79 9.12 -1.88 -19.08
N ILE A 80 8.34 -2.72 -18.40
CA ILE A 80 8.86 -3.63 -17.37
C ILE A 80 9.87 -4.62 -17.97
N ASP A 81 9.57 -5.21 -19.14
CA ASP A 81 10.45 -6.19 -19.80
C ASP A 81 11.76 -5.53 -20.25
N ASP A 82 11.67 -4.32 -20.83
CA ASP A 82 12.85 -3.54 -21.22
C ASP A 82 13.72 -3.16 -20.02
N LEU A 83 13.09 -2.85 -18.88
CA LEU A 83 13.81 -2.55 -17.64
C LEU A 83 14.51 -3.81 -17.09
N TYR A 84 13.91 -4.99 -17.21
CA TYR A 84 14.56 -6.26 -16.89
C TYR A 84 15.78 -6.53 -17.77
N VAL A 85 15.68 -6.28 -19.08
CA VAL A 85 16.83 -6.41 -20.01
C VAL A 85 17.93 -5.40 -19.67
N ALA A 86 17.58 -4.17 -19.30
CA ALA A 86 18.56 -3.15 -18.89
C ALA A 86 19.27 -3.54 -17.59
N MET A 87 18.54 -3.99 -16.57
CA MET A 87 19.14 -4.46 -15.31
C MET A 87 20.01 -5.69 -15.52
N GLU A 88 19.63 -6.61 -16.40
CA GLU A 88 20.45 -7.77 -16.74
C GLU A 88 21.75 -7.37 -17.42
N LYS A 89 21.75 -6.36 -18.30
CA LYS A 89 23.00 -5.83 -18.87
C LYS A 89 23.89 -5.16 -17.83
N TRP A 90 23.31 -4.49 -16.84
CA TRP A 90 24.07 -3.83 -15.76
C TRP A 90 24.59 -4.81 -14.71
N PHE A 91 23.84 -5.85 -14.38
CA PHE A 91 24.17 -6.79 -13.31
C PHE A 91 24.53 -8.20 -13.79
N GLY A 92 24.55 -8.45 -15.11
CA GLY A 92 24.81 -9.78 -15.70
C GLY A 92 26.20 -10.34 -15.47
N GLY A 93 27.16 -9.49 -15.06
CA GLY A 93 28.50 -9.93 -14.65
C GLY A 93 28.58 -10.43 -13.20
N VAL A 94 27.51 -10.30 -12.40
CA VAL A 94 27.51 -10.63 -10.97
C VAL A 94 26.71 -11.91 -10.73
N SER A 95 27.27 -12.87 -9.99
CA SER A 95 26.53 -14.04 -9.52
C SER A 95 25.34 -13.59 -8.66
N GLY A 96 24.12 -13.88 -9.11
CA GLY A 96 22.89 -13.38 -8.47
C GLY A 96 22.37 -12.04 -8.98
N GLY A 97 22.96 -11.47 -10.04
CA GLY A 97 22.60 -10.16 -10.59
C GLY A 97 21.13 -10.01 -10.98
N LEU A 98 20.46 -11.11 -11.36
CA LEU A 98 19.04 -11.11 -11.67
C LEU A 98 18.17 -10.79 -10.44
N ALA A 99 18.48 -11.37 -9.28
CA ALA A 99 17.74 -11.12 -8.04
C ALA A 99 17.92 -9.68 -7.55
N ILE A 100 19.14 -9.15 -7.67
CA ILE A 100 19.43 -7.74 -7.36
C ILE A 100 18.66 -6.82 -8.33
N GLY A 101 18.65 -7.15 -9.62
CA GLY A 101 17.90 -6.44 -10.64
C GLY A 101 16.39 -6.40 -10.34
N THR A 102 15.79 -7.53 -9.95
CA THR A 102 14.38 -7.59 -9.54
C THR A 102 14.09 -6.66 -8.36
N VAL A 103 14.93 -6.65 -7.31
CA VAL A 103 14.75 -5.76 -6.16
C VAL A 103 14.82 -4.29 -6.58
N VAL A 104 15.77 -3.93 -7.45
CA VAL A 104 15.91 -2.56 -7.96
C VAL A 104 14.68 -2.15 -8.80
N ILE A 105 14.21 -3.03 -9.68
CA ILE A 105 13.00 -2.80 -10.49
C ILE A 105 11.77 -2.62 -9.60
N CYS A 106 11.59 -3.51 -8.62
CA CYS A 106 10.51 -3.41 -7.65
C CYS A 106 10.60 -2.11 -6.85
N THR A 107 11.81 -1.66 -6.49
CA THR A 107 12.02 -0.40 -5.77
C THR A 107 11.63 0.81 -6.62
N ILE A 108 12.06 0.86 -7.88
CA ILE A 108 11.71 1.95 -8.81
C ILE A 108 10.19 1.97 -9.05
N MET A 109 9.57 0.81 -9.27
CA MET A 109 8.12 0.70 -9.47
C MET A 109 7.35 1.07 -8.21
N ALA A 110 7.80 0.65 -7.03
CA ALA A 110 7.19 1.03 -5.76
C ALA A 110 7.29 2.54 -5.52
N ALA A 111 8.43 3.15 -5.82
CA ALA A 111 8.65 4.59 -5.69
C ALA A 111 7.69 5.40 -6.59
N MET A 112 7.40 4.92 -7.79
CA MET A 112 6.49 5.62 -8.70
C MET A 112 5.01 5.38 -8.39
N THR A 113 4.64 4.18 -7.95
CA THR A 113 3.23 3.78 -7.79
C THR A 113 2.64 4.07 -6.41
N GLY A 114 3.46 4.25 -5.37
CA GLY A 114 3.01 4.63 -4.02
C GLY A 114 2.14 3.59 -3.28
N VAL A 115 1.71 2.51 -3.94
CA VAL A 115 0.82 1.47 -3.39
C VAL A 115 1.62 0.18 -3.18
N VAL A 116 2.03 -0.08 -1.93
CA VAL A 116 2.95 -1.19 -1.61
C VAL A 116 2.26 -2.56 -1.68
N GLY A 117 1.04 -2.70 -1.14
CA GLY A 117 0.41 -4.02 -0.97
C GLY A 117 0.03 -4.73 -2.28
N ALA A 118 -0.71 -4.03 -3.15
CA ALA A 118 -1.17 -4.61 -4.42
C ALA A 118 -0.03 -4.78 -5.44
N ALA A 119 0.91 -3.82 -5.48
CA ALA A 119 2.02 -3.85 -6.43
C ALA A 119 2.99 -4.99 -6.12
N VAL A 120 3.28 -5.29 -4.85
CA VAL A 120 4.17 -6.40 -4.47
C VAL A 120 3.56 -7.75 -4.84
N ALA A 121 2.24 -7.93 -4.62
CA ALA A 121 1.55 -9.17 -5.01
C ALA A 121 1.56 -9.38 -6.54
N ALA A 122 1.26 -8.32 -7.30
CA ALA A 122 1.30 -8.36 -8.77
C ALA A 122 2.73 -8.61 -9.29
N MET A 123 3.73 -7.94 -8.71
CA MET A 123 5.13 -8.14 -9.05
C MET A 123 5.61 -9.54 -8.69
N GLY A 124 5.11 -10.17 -7.62
CA GLY A 124 5.40 -11.57 -7.33
C GLY A 124 4.93 -12.50 -8.45
N ILE A 125 3.73 -12.28 -8.97
CA ILE A 125 3.15 -13.07 -10.08
C ILE A 125 3.87 -12.78 -11.41
N LEU A 126 4.32 -11.56 -11.65
CA LEU A 126 5.03 -11.15 -12.88
C LEU A 126 6.52 -11.52 -12.86
N ALA A 127 7.19 -11.40 -11.72
CA ALA A 127 8.62 -11.66 -11.56
C ALA A 127 8.93 -13.16 -11.51
N LEU A 128 8.06 -13.97 -10.89
CA LEU A 128 8.25 -15.42 -10.78
C LEU A 128 8.47 -16.12 -12.15
N PRO A 129 7.60 -15.94 -13.17
CA PRO A 129 7.81 -16.57 -14.48
C PRO A 129 9.06 -16.03 -15.18
N SER A 130 9.36 -14.74 -15.03
CA SER A 130 10.58 -14.13 -15.59
C SER A 130 11.85 -14.74 -14.98
N MET A 131 11.90 -14.92 -13.66
CA MET A 131 13.02 -15.55 -12.97
C MET A 131 13.18 -17.03 -13.33
N LEU A 132 12.08 -17.80 -13.38
CA LEU A 132 12.09 -19.22 -13.75
C LEU A 132 12.57 -19.43 -15.19
N SER A 133 12.14 -18.58 -16.13
CA SER A 133 12.57 -18.65 -17.54
C SER A 133 14.08 -18.45 -17.72
N ARG A 134 14.74 -17.84 -16.74
CA ARG A 134 16.17 -17.49 -16.73
C ARG A 134 17.01 -18.41 -15.83
N GLY A 135 16.46 -19.57 -15.45
CA GLY A 135 17.21 -20.64 -14.77
C GLY A 135 17.31 -20.51 -13.25
N TYR A 136 16.52 -19.64 -12.61
CA TYR A 136 16.38 -19.67 -11.15
C TYR A 136 15.55 -20.88 -10.74
N HIS A 137 16.00 -21.60 -9.71
CA HIS A 137 15.27 -22.73 -9.15
C HIS A 137 14.13 -22.22 -8.25
N PRO A 138 12.92 -22.81 -8.33
CA PRO A 138 11.86 -22.52 -7.38
C PRO A 138 12.27 -22.98 -5.96
N PRO A 139 11.81 -22.29 -4.90
CA PRO A 139 11.93 -22.78 -3.53
C PRO A 139 11.06 -24.00 -3.25
#